data_AF-A0AAU7CPU3-F1
#
_entry.id   AF-A0AAU7CPU3-F1
#
_cell.length_a   1.000
_cell.length_b   1.000
_cell.length_c   1.000
_cell.angle_alpha   90.00
_cell.angle_beta   90.00
_cell.angle_gamma   90.00
#
_symmetry.space_group_name_H-M   'P 1'
#
loop_
_entity.id
_entity.type
_entity.pdbx_description
1 polymer ?
#
loop_
_entity_poly.entity_id
_entity_poly.type
_entity_poly.pdbx_seq_one_letter_code
_entity_poly.pdbx_strand_id
1 'polypeptide(L)' 'MHDDSELQRKFASILPNLKERQRRLLAAAEARSLGYGGIRRVSRASGISHTAIRRALEQLDAPPLPTG' A
#
# COMPACT_ATOMS: atom_id res chain seq x y z
N MET A 1 10.50 -11.60 14.54
CA MET A 1 9.21 -11.22 13.94
C MET A 1 9.27 -9.73 13.72
N HIS A 2 9.19 -9.24 12.48
CA HIS A 2 9.01 -7.81 12.26
C HIS A 2 7.54 -7.49 12.46
N ASP A 3 7.28 -6.54 13.35
CA ASP A 3 5.97 -6.24 13.91
C ASP A 3 5.04 -5.62 12.87
N ASP A 4 4.04 -6.38 12.42
CA ASP A 4 2.89 -5.84 11.66
C ASP A 4 2.17 -4.72 12.46
N SER A 5 2.41 -4.63 13.78
CA SER A 5 1.86 -3.62 14.69
C SER A 5 2.31 -2.19 14.37
N GLU A 6 3.58 -1.97 13.99
CA GLU A 6 4.07 -0.66 13.57
C GLU A 6 3.43 -0.22 12.24
N LEU A 7 3.32 -1.16 11.31
CA LEU A 7 2.68 -0.93 10.02
C LEU A 7 1.19 -0.62 10.19
N GLN A 8 0.52 -1.32 11.10
CA GLN A 8 -0.88 -1.07 11.46
C GLN A 8 -1.06 0.31 12.11
N ARG A 9 -0.19 0.70 13.04
CA ARG A 9 -0.20 2.06 13.64
C ARG A 9 -0.04 3.14 12.59
N LYS A 10 0.91 2.97 11.66
CA LYS A 10 1.15 3.90 10.56
C LYS A 10 -0.07 4.03 9.65
N PHE A 11 -0.69 2.91 9.26
CA PHE A 11 -1.88 2.97 8.42
C PHE A 11 -3.09 3.56 9.14
N ALA A 12 -3.28 3.26 10.41
CA ALA A 12 -4.37 3.83 11.20
C ALA A 12 -4.29 5.36 11.31
N SER A 13 -3.08 5.95 11.36
CA SER A 13 -2.91 7.40 11.44
C SER A 13 -3.03 8.10 10.09
N ILE A 14 -2.53 7.50 9.00
CA ILE A 14 -2.45 8.17 7.70
C ILE A 14 -3.67 7.90 6.81
N LEU A 15 -4.19 6.67 6.75
CA LEU A 15 -5.24 6.29 5.77
C LEU A 15 -6.53 7.14 5.84
N PRO A 16 -7.04 7.55 7.02
CA PRO A 16 -8.25 8.39 7.09
C PRO A 16 -8.10 9.73 6.38
N ASN A 17 -6.88 10.25 6.30
CA ASN A 17 -6.55 11.54 5.69
C ASN A 17 -6.34 11.46 4.18
N LEU A 18 -6.39 10.25 3.61
CA LEU A 18 -6.10 9.99 2.20
C LEU A 18 -7.36 9.62 1.41
N LYS A 19 -7.38 10.01 0.13
CA LYS A 19 -8.35 9.51 -0.84
C LYS A 19 -8.06 8.05 -1.19
N GLU A 20 -9.06 7.33 -1.71
CA GLU A 20 -8.94 5.90 -2.04
C GLU A 20 -7.70 5.60 -2.91
N ARG A 21 -7.47 6.40 -3.97
CA ARG A 21 -6.29 6.26 -4.84
C ARG A 21 -4.98 6.39 -4.05
N GLN A 22 -4.87 7.39 -3.18
CA GLN A 22 -3.66 7.63 -2.39
C GLN A 22 -3.42 6.51 -1.37
N ARG A 23 -4.49 5.99 -0.73
CA ARG A 23 -4.40 4.82 0.16
C ARG A 23 -3.82 3.61 -0.54
N ARG A 24 -4.33 3.30 -1.74
CA ARG A 24 -3.86 2.16 -2.54
C ARG A 24 -2.40 2.31 -2.98
N LEU A 25 -1.99 3.52 -3.39
CA LEU A 25 -0.60 3.80 -3.77
C LEU A 25 0.37 3.73 -2.59
N LEU A 26 0.01 4.27 -1.42
CA LEU A 26 0.80 4.14 -0.21
C LEU A 26 0.99 2.67 0.18
N ALA A 27 -0.10 1.90 0.20
CA ALA A 27 -0.05 0.47 0.49
C ALA A 27 0.82 -0.31 -0.50
N ALA A 28 0.75 0.02 -1.79
CA ALA A 28 1.63 -0.56 -2.80
C ALA A 28 3.11 -0.21 -2.56
N ALA A 29 3.43 1.04 -2.25
CA ALA A 29 4.79 1.47 -1.95
C ALA A 29 5.37 0.73 -0.73
N GLU A 30 4.60 0.58 0.35
CA GLU A 30 5.00 -0.20 1.52
C GLU A 30 5.18 -1.68 1.19
N ALA A 31 4.27 -2.26 0.39
CA ALA A 31 4.36 -3.66 -0.01
C ALA A 31 5.62 -3.93 -0.84
N ARG A 32 6.01 -3.00 -1.71
CA ARG A 32 7.27 -3.05 -2.48
C ARG A 32 8.49 -2.97 -1.56
N SER A 33 8.49 -2.04 -0.60
CA SER A 33 9.58 -1.84 0.36
C SER A 33 9.83 -3.09 1.23
N LEU A 34 8.76 -3.78 1.62
CA LEU A 34 8.83 -5.01 2.43
C LEU A 34 9.28 -6.26 1.66
N GLY A 35 9.28 -6.23 0.31
CA GLY A 35 9.69 -7.35 -0.52
C GLY A 35 8.77 -8.58 -0.41
N TYR A 36 9.37 -9.77 -0.24
CA TYR A 36 8.63 -11.03 -0.25
C TYR A 36 7.57 -11.08 0.88
N GLY A 37 6.32 -11.31 0.50
CA GLY A 37 5.19 -11.31 1.43
C GLY A 37 4.68 -9.92 1.85
N GLY A 38 5.26 -8.83 1.33
CA GLY A 38 4.87 -7.46 1.64
C GLY A 38 3.39 -7.19 1.38
N ILE A 39 2.83 -7.70 0.27
CA ILE A 39 1.40 -7.57 -0.04
C ILE A 39 0.51 -8.16 1.07
N ARG A 40 0.88 -9.33 1.61
CA ARG A 40 0.11 -10.00 2.67
C ARG A 40 0.18 -9.21 3.98
N ARG A 41 1.37 -8.75 4.37
CA ARG A 41 1.56 -7.95 5.59
C ARG A 41 0.83 -6.62 5.51
N VAL A 42 0.96 -5.90 4.40
CA VAL A 42 0.28 -4.62 4.17
C VAL A 42 -1.23 -4.79 4.17
N SER A 43 -1.75 -5.80 3.48
CA SER A 43 -3.20 -6.03 3.45
C SER A 43 -3.77 -6.28 4.84
N ARG A 44 -3.08 -7.07 5.67
CA ARG A 44 -3.46 -7.30 7.06
C ARG A 44 -3.42 -6.02 7.90
N ALA A 45 -2.37 -5.21 7.74
CA ALA A 45 -2.17 -4.00 8.52
C ALA A 45 -3.06 -2.81 8.08
N SER A 46 -3.36 -2.72 6.78
CA SER A 46 -4.05 -1.58 6.16
C SER A 46 -5.53 -1.84 5.89
N GLY A 47 -5.97 -3.10 5.92
CA GLY A 47 -7.33 -3.51 5.53
C GLY A 47 -7.62 -3.41 4.02
N ILE A 48 -6.62 -3.10 3.18
CA ILE A 48 -6.79 -2.98 1.73
C ILE A 48 -6.62 -4.37 1.11
N SER A 49 -7.46 -4.72 0.13
CA SER A 49 -7.41 -6.03 -0.51
C SER A 49 -6.09 -6.27 -1.27
N HIS A 50 -5.63 -7.52 -1.31
CA HIS A 50 -4.47 -7.93 -2.10
C HIS A 50 -4.56 -7.47 -3.56
N THR A 51 -5.74 -7.60 -4.18
CA THR A 51 -5.99 -7.18 -5.56
C THR A 51 -5.79 -5.68 -5.76
N ALA A 52 -6.28 -4.87 -4.81
CA ALA A 52 -6.11 -3.41 -4.88
C ALA A 52 -4.65 -2.99 -4.72
N ILE A 53 -3.90 -3.64 -3.82
CA ILE A 53 -2.46 -3.41 -3.62
C ILE A 53 -1.68 -3.82 -4.87
N ARG A 54 -1.96 -5.00 -5.45
CA ARG A 54 -1.32 -5.48 -6.67
C ARG A 54 -1.55 -4.55 -7.85
N ARG A 55 -2.79 -4.10 -8.07
CA ARG A 55 -3.10 -3.12 -9.13
C ARG A 55 -2.42 -1.78 -8.91
N ALA A 56 -2.26 -1.36 -7.67
CA ALA A 56 -1.53 -0.13 -7.36
C ALA A 56 -0.01 -0.29 -7.55
N LEU A 57 0.58 -1.47 -7.32
CA LEU A 57 1.96 -1.78 -7.69
C LEU A 57 2.16 -1.67 -9.21
N GLU A 58 1.28 -2.30 -9.99
CA GLU A 58 1.30 -2.20 -11.45
C GLU A 58 1.21 -0.74 -11.93
N GLN A 59 0.43 0.11 -11.22
CA GLN A 59 0.35 1.55 -11.51
C GLN A 59 1.63 2.33 -11.15
N LEU A 60 2.39 1.88 -10.14
CA LEU A 60 3.67 2.51 -9.78
C LEU A 60 4.79 2.13 -10.76
N ASP A 61 4.72 0.94 -11.34
CA ASP A 61 5.68 0.49 -12.36
C ASP A 61 5.33 1.01 -13.76
N ALA A 62 4.06 1.37 -13.99
CA ALA A 62 3.65 2.08 -15.19
C ALA A 62 4.19 3.53 -15.18
N PRO A 63 4.60 4.07 -16.35
CA PRO A 63 4.94 5.48 -16.46
C PRO A 63 3.76 6.34 -15.99
N PRO A 64 4.00 7.43 -15.24
CA PRO A 64 2.95 8.34 -14.83
C PRO A 64 2.21 8.81 -16.09
N LEU A 65 0.88 8.77 -16.06
CA LEU A 65 0.06 9.25 -17.17
C LEU A 65 0.54 10.65 -17.57
N PRO A 66 0.70 10.94 -18.87
CA PRO A 66 1.10 12.26 -19.31
C PRO A 66 0.11 13.27 -18.72
N THR A 67 0.63 14.24 -17.98
CA THR A 67 -0.16 15.37 -17.50
C THR A 67 -0.35 16.26 -18.71
N GLY A 68 -1.48 16.10 -19.39
CA GLY A 68 -1.96 17.03 -20.41
C GLY A 68 -2.59 18.25 -19.78
#